data_AF-A0A3D4QA65-F1
#
_entry.id   AF-A0A3D4QA65-F1
#
_cell.length_a   1.000
_cell.length_b   1.000
_cell.length_c   1.000
_cell.angle_alpha   90.00
_cell.angle_beta   90.00
_cell.angle_gamma   90.00
#
_symmetry.space_group_name_H-M   'P 1'
#
loop_
_entity.id
_entity.type
_entity.pdbx_description
1 polymer ?
#
loop_
_entity_poly.entity_id
_entity_poly.type
_entity_poly.pdbx_seq_one_letter_code
_entity_poly.pdbx_strand_id
1 'polypeptide(L)'
;MTTSEFNKKVHDVVLHALKRANRIPYLFVGSGISRRYMGTENWNDLLEWVCNTVGAPMRKYAIYKQKIQAKGYDSELGPNPAIASSMETDFLDALENESLAEWMKKRNSDICNVPAMKMFIADHLHDDFRTRLMTDELNLLKKATRSIAGIITTNYDTLMEELFNGYKVYEEQDDLLFTQFTGIGEIYKIHGSINHPESMILDANDYKQFNEKAKYLIAKILTIFGEYPVIFLGYSISDPDVRKIIRAIADCAGQKRINEMEDRFIFVDYSQDKFTITPSSIDVGKKTAFKHLTCLYENEIDPDCLYNYLQEVASFEVPDDRRSKLKSMLEDSDMRRCIRIYDYLTYGKEYLNKKSASTVTINSVSPSNQEKHLTAQ
;
A
#
# COMPACT_ATOMS: atom_id res chain seq x y z
N MET A 1 -20.60 6.60 -8.73
CA MET A 1 -20.24 5.26 -9.22
C MET A 1 -21.10 4.26 -8.47
N THR A 2 -21.76 3.32 -9.14
CA THR A 2 -22.49 2.25 -8.44
C THR A 2 -21.50 1.25 -7.83
N THR A 3 -21.89 0.52 -6.79
CA THR A 3 -21.03 -0.51 -6.16
C THR A 3 -20.57 -1.57 -7.17
N SER A 4 -21.44 -1.95 -8.13
CA SER A 4 -21.08 -2.90 -9.19
C SER A 4 -20.03 -2.34 -10.15
N GLU A 5 -20.15 -1.08 -10.56
CA GLU A 5 -19.15 -0.43 -11.40
C GLU A 5 -17.83 -0.26 -10.66
N PHE A 6 -17.88 0.11 -9.38
CA PHE A 6 -16.69 0.23 -8.53
C PHE A 6 -15.96 -1.09 -8.42
N ASN A 7 -16.67 -2.17 -8.08
CA ASN A 7 -16.09 -3.50 -7.97
C ASN A 7 -15.47 -3.98 -9.30
N LYS A 8 -16.10 -3.66 -10.44
CA LYS A 8 -15.53 -3.96 -11.76
C LYS A 8 -14.23 -3.19 -12.01
N LYS A 9 -14.18 -1.89 -11.69
CA LYS A 9 -12.95 -1.09 -11.83
C LYS A 9 -11.84 -1.59 -10.91
N VAL A 10 -12.16 -1.92 -9.66
CA VAL A 10 -11.20 -2.50 -8.70
C VAL A 10 -10.66 -3.82 -9.24
N HIS A 11 -11.54 -4.70 -9.72
CA HIS A 11 -11.16 -5.96 -10.33
C HIS A 11 -10.19 -5.74 -11.50
N ASP A 12 -10.49 -4.81 -12.41
CA ASP A 12 -9.67 -4.56 -13.58
C ASP A 12 -8.29 -3.97 -13.22
N VAL A 13 -8.22 -3.06 -12.24
CA VAL A 13 -6.96 -2.51 -11.71
C VAL A 13 -6.10 -3.60 -11.07
N VAL A 14 -6.69 -4.40 -10.17
CA VAL A 14 -5.97 -5.50 -9.52
C VAL A 14 -5.50 -6.51 -10.56
N LEU A 15 -6.39 -6.95 -11.46
CA LEU A 15 -6.05 -7.93 -12.49
C LEU A 15 -4.94 -7.41 -13.43
N HIS A 16 -4.94 -6.12 -13.76
CA HIS A 16 -3.87 -5.51 -14.54
C HIS A 16 -2.52 -5.62 -13.82
N ALA A 17 -2.45 -5.24 -12.54
CA ALA A 17 -1.23 -5.33 -11.73
C ALA A 17 -0.72 -6.77 -11.62
N LEU A 18 -1.61 -7.74 -11.37
CA LEU A 18 -1.27 -9.16 -11.29
C LEU A 18 -0.74 -9.70 -12.62
N LYS A 19 -1.41 -9.41 -13.74
CA LYS A 19 -0.98 -9.87 -15.07
C LYS A 19 0.36 -9.29 -15.48
N ARG A 20 0.59 -8.01 -15.18
CA ARG A 20 1.83 -7.32 -15.54
C ARG A 20 3.03 -7.84 -14.75
N ALA A 21 2.86 -8.10 -13.46
CA ALA A 21 3.92 -8.70 -12.63
C ALA A 21 4.08 -10.21 -12.86
N ASN A 22 3.03 -10.88 -13.38
CA ASN A 22 2.96 -12.33 -13.52
C ASN A 22 3.23 -13.05 -12.17
N ARG A 23 2.68 -12.50 -11.09
CA ARG A 23 2.83 -12.98 -9.71
C ARG A 23 1.53 -12.74 -8.94
N ILE A 24 1.25 -13.57 -7.94
CA ILE A 24 0.21 -13.30 -6.94
C ILE A 24 0.71 -12.23 -5.95
N PRO A 25 -0.17 -11.40 -5.37
CA PRO A 25 0.23 -10.22 -4.61
C PRO A 25 0.72 -10.55 -3.20
N TYR A 26 1.52 -9.66 -2.64
CA TYR A 26 1.77 -9.53 -1.20
C TYR A 26 0.77 -8.57 -0.57
N LEU A 27 0.42 -8.82 0.70
CA LEU A 27 -0.26 -7.82 1.53
C LEU A 27 0.75 -7.11 2.42
N PHE A 28 0.64 -5.79 2.50
CA PHE A 28 1.36 -4.97 3.46
C PHE A 28 0.33 -4.37 4.43
N VAL A 29 0.26 -4.90 5.66
CA VAL A 29 -0.87 -4.67 6.58
C VAL A 29 -0.44 -3.80 7.76
N GLY A 30 -1.12 -2.67 7.94
CA GLY A 30 -0.83 -1.68 8.96
C GLY A 30 -1.91 -1.61 10.03
N SER A 31 -1.70 -0.73 11.01
CA SER A 31 -2.51 -0.70 12.22
C SER A 31 -3.99 -0.38 11.94
N GLY A 32 -4.33 0.25 10.82
CA GLY A 32 -5.72 0.53 10.44
C GLY A 32 -6.61 -0.70 10.36
N ILE A 33 -6.08 -1.88 10.01
CA ILE A 33 -6.83 -3.14 10.00
C ILE A 33 -7.11 -3.58 11.45
N SER A 34 -6.10 -3.65 12.31
CA SER A 34 -6.25 -4.02 13.72
C SER A 34 -7.15 -3.05 14.47
N ARG A 35 -7.02 -1.75 14.22
CA ARG A 35 -7.87 -0.70 14.79
C ARG A 35 -9.34 -0.91 14.45
N ARG A 36 -9.64 -1.30 13.21
CA ARG A 36 -11.01 -1.50 12.75
C ARG A 36 -11.64 -2.76 13.32
N TYR A 37 -10.90 -3.86 13.38
CA TYR A 37 -11.45 -5.19 13.66
C TYR A 37 -11.25 -5.69 15.09
N MET A 38 -10.22 -5.17 15.75
CA MET A 38 -9.90 -5.48 17.15
C MET A 38 -10.17 -4.27 18.04
N GLY A 39 -10.24 -3.06 17.47
CA GLY A 39 -10.42 -1.83 18.25
C GLY A 39 -9.12 -1.35 18.90
N THR A 40 -7.95 -1.77 18.40
CA THR A 40 -6.64 -1.34 18.91
C THR A 40 -6.44 0.16 18.81
N GLU A 41 -5.53 0.66 19.63
CA GLU A 41 -5.06 2.03 19.60
C GLU A 41 -4.20 2.30 18.35
N ASN A 42 -4.16 3.56 17.91
CA ASN A 42 -3.04 4.02 17.10
C ASN A 42 -1.83 4.29 18.01
N TRP A 43 -0.64 4.53 17.43
CA TRP A 43 0.58 4.68 18.22
C TRP A 43 0.53 5.81 19.27
N ASN A 44 -0.07 6.97 18.94
CA ASN A 44 -0.24 8.05 19.92
C ASN A 44 -1.18 7.61 21.06
N ASP A 45 -2.31 7.03 20.68
CA ASP A 45 -3.35 6.58 21.62
C ASP A 45 -2.81 5.48 22.54
N LEU A 46 -1.92 4.61 22.04
CA LEU A 46 -1.28 3.55 22.82
C LEU A 46 -0.35 4.12 23.89
N LEU A 47 0.51 5.08 23.51
CA LEU A 47 1.40 5.74 24.46
C LEU A 47 0.62 6.58 25.49
N GLU A 48 -0.48 7.20 25.05
CA GLU A 48 -1.39 7.90 25.94
C GLU A 48 -2.11 6.96 26.92
N TRP A 49 -2.54 5.79 26.43
CA TRP A 49 -3.11 4.74 27.27
C TRP A 49 -2.12 4.30 28.36
N VAL A 50 -0.83 4.06 28.03
CA VAL A 50 0.18 3.73 29.05
C VAL A 50 0.25 4.80 30.13
N CYS A 51 0.33 6.08 29.74
CA CYS A 51 0.40 7.18 30.70
C CYS A 51 -0.82 7.24 31.63
N ASN A 52 -2.01 7.03 31.08
CA ASN A 52 -3.27 7.13 31.82
C ASN A 52 -3.50 5.93 32.73
N THR A 53 -3.14 4.72 32.29
CA THR A 53 -3.33 3.47 33.03
C THR A 53 -2.35 3.35 34.20
N VAL A 54 -1.08 3.70 33.98
CA VAL A 54 -0.04 3.61 35.02
C VAL A 54 -0.22 4.69 36.09
N GLY A 55 -0.57 5.92 35.67
CA GLY A 55 -0.66 7.07 36.56
C GLY A 55 0.70 7.56 37.04
N ALA A 56 0.73 8.38 38.10
CA ALA A 56 1.98 8.90 38.65
C ALA A 56 2.96 7.75 38.98
N PRO A 57 4.28 7.89 38.77
CA PRO A 57 5.04 9.07 38.35
C PRO A 57 4.99 9.40 36.85
N MET A 58 4.31 8.61 36.02
CA MET A 58 4.17 8.93 34.59
C MET A 58 3.57 10.32 34.42
N ARG A 59 4.09 11.05 33.45
CA ARG A 59 3.55 12.35 33.07
C ARG A 59 2.39 12.14 32.11
N LYS A 60 1.51 13.14 31.99
CA LYS A 60 0.52 13.15 30.92
C LYS A 60 1.22 13.08 29.57
N TYR A 61 0.68 12.30 28.63
CA TYR A 61 1.24 12.13 27.28
C TYR A 61 1.61 13.46 26.59
N ALA A 62 0.72 14.45 26.69
CA ALA A 62 0.93 15.79 26.14
C ALA A 62 2.24 16.46 26.60
N ILE A 63 2.70 16.19 27.83
CA ILE A 63 3.94 16.75 28.37
C ILE A 63 5.15 16.12 27.69
N TYR A 64 5.19 14.79 27.52
CA TYR A 64 6.28 14.14 26.77
C TYR A 64 6.32 14.67 25.34
N LYS A 65 5.15 14.73 24.68
CA LYS A 65 5.05 15.24 23.31
C LYS A 65 5.61 16.66 23.18
N GLN A 66 5.25 17.58 24.06
CA GLN A 66 5.78 18.96 24.05
C GLN A 66 7.29 19.00 24.32
N LYS A 67 7.79 18.23 25.29
CA LYS A 67 9.23 18.16 25.59
C LYS A 67 10.04 17.68 24.38
N ILE A 68 9.58 16.62 23.71
CA ILE A 68 10.26 16.07 22.53
C ILE A 68 10.15 17.02 21.34
N GLN A 69 9.00 17.69 21.15
CA GLN A 69 8.86 18.72 20.12
C GLN A 69 9.81 19.90 20.34
N ALA A 70 10.01 20.34 21.58
CA ALA A 70 10.92 21.43 21.91
C ALA A 70 12.40 21.03 21.77
N LYS A 71 12.75 19.80 22.14
CA LYS A 71 14.12 19.26 22.00
C LYS A 71 14.49 18.96 20.54
N GLY A 72 13.49 18.72 19.69
CA GLY A 72 13.67 18.16 18.37
C GLY A 72 13.72 16.64 18.40
N TYR A 73 13.35 16.04 17.27
CA TYR A 73 13.32 14.59 17.05
C TYR A 73 13.71 14.29 15.61
N ASP A 74 14.00 13.02 15.33
CA ASP A 74 14.26 12.55 13.98
C ASP A 74 13.00 12.73 13.12
N SER A 75 13.08 13.61 12.12
CA SER A 75 11.94 13.92 11.26
C SER A 75 11.53 12.76 10.37
N GLU A 76 12.41 11.79 10.11
CA GLU A 76 12.08 10.59 9.35
C GLU A 76 11.24 9.62 10.17
N LEU A 77 11.60 9.41 11.45
CA LEU A 77 10.90 8.50 12.36
C LEU A 77 9.69 9.14 13.06
N GLY A 78 9.66 10.47 13.14
CA GLY A 78 8.67 11.20 13.91
C GLY A 78 8.95 11.22 15.42
N PRO A 79 8.06 11.81 16.22
CA PRO A 79 8.31 12.05 17.63
C PRO A 79 8.13 10.80 18.52
N ASN A 80 7.37 9.81 18.07
CA ASN A 80 6.89 8.71 18.91
C ASN A 80 8.03 7.85 19.50
N PRO A 81 9.07 7.45 18.75
CA PRO A 81 10.16 6.67 19.33
C PRO A 81 10.89 7.42 20.46
N ALA A 82 11.09 8.73 20.29
CA ALA A 82 11.73 9.58 21.30
C ALA A 82 10.82 9.80 22.53
N ILE A 83 9.50 9.87 22.31
CA ILE A 83 8.52 9.90 23.40
C ILE A 83 8.56 8.58 24.19
N ALA A 84 8.50 7.44 23.50
CA ALA A 84 8.56 6.13 24.14
C ALA A 84 9.84 5.92 24.96
N SER A 85 11.01 6.30 24.42
CA SER A 85 12.27 6.24 25.20
C SER A 85 12.24 7.14 26.45
N SER A 86 11.56 8.29 26.39
CA SER A 86 11.39 9.15 27.57
C SER A 86 10.36 8.61 28.56
N MET A 87 9.38 7.83 28.10
CA MET A 87 8.36 7.21 28.94
C MET A 87 8.91 6.01 29.69
N GLU A 88 9.79 5.20 29.07
CA GLU A 88 10.37 4.01 29.72
C GLU A 88 11.00 4.34 31.08
N THR A 89 11.74 5.44 31.19
CA THR A 89 12.35 5.85 32.46
C THR A 89 11.31 6.10 33.56
N ASP A 90 10.28 6.88 33.25
CA ASP A 90 9.22 7.17 34.23
C ASP A 90 8.35 5.91 34.49
N PHE A 91 8.26 4.99 33.52
CA PHE A 91 7.56 3.71 33.66
C PHE A 91 8.30 2.78 34.63
N LEU A 92 9.63 2.72 34.55
CA LEU A 92 10.46 1.95 35.48
C LEU A 92 10.32 2.47 36.92
N ASP A 93 10.31 3.79 37.10
CA ASP A 93 10.03 4.40 38.42
C ASP A 93 8.63 4.03 38.94
N ALA A 94 7.66 3.84 38.03
CA ALA A 94 6.30 3.47 38.38
C ALA A 94 6.15 2.00 38.81
N LEU A 95 7.13 1.13 38.54
CA LEU A 95 7.06 -0.29 38.91
C LEU A 95 7.00 -0.51 40.42
N GLU A 96 7.48 0.45 41.21
CA GLU A 96 7.43 0.41 42.68
C GLU A 96 6.06 0.81 43.25
N ASN A 97 5.14 1.29 42.42
CA ASN A 97 3.82 1.77 42.85
C ASN A 97 2.79 0.64 42.99
N GLU A 98 1.82 0.87 43.87
CA GLU A 98 0.72 -0.06 44.12
C GLU A 98 -0.12 -0.34 42.87
N SER A 99 -0.25 0.63 41.95
CA SER A 99 -1.03 0.48 40.70
C SER A 99 -0.49 -0.62 39.77
N LEU A 100 0.82 -0.90 39.82
CA LEU A 100 1.46 -1.95 39.02
C LEU A 100 1.84 -3.18 39.86
N ALA A 101 1.50 -3.22 41.15
CA ALA A 101 1.93 -4.30 42.05
C ALA A 101 1.39 -5.68 41.61
N GLU A 102 0.16 -5.75 41.10
CA GLU A 102 -0.41 -7.00 40.59
C GLU A 102 0.27 -7.45 39.29
N TRP A 103 0.50 -6.51 38.37
CA TRP A 103 1.20 -6.78 37.12
C TRP A 103 2.66 -7.24 37.37
N MET A 104 3.37 -6.56 38.28
CA MET A 104 4.71 -6.93 38.71
C MET A 104 4.77 -8.34 39.31
N LYS A 105 3.78 -8.74 40.12
CA LYS A 105 3.70 -10.11 40.64
C LYS A 105 3.58 -11.15 39.53
N LYS A 106 2.84 -10.84 38.45
CA LYS A 106 2.67 -11.72 37.28
C LYS A 106 3.96 -11.82 36.43
N ARG A 107 4.77 -10.77 36.36
CA ARG A 107 5.91 -10.63 35.44
C ARG A 107 7.29 -10.60 36.09
N ASN A 108 7.39 -10.82 37.41
CA ASN A 108 8.60 -10.59 38.22
C ASN A 108 9.88 -11.31 37.71
N SER A 109 9.76 -12.47 37.05
CA SER A 109 10.91 -13.20 36.49
C SER A 109 11.43 -12.67 35.16
N ASP A 110 10.59 -11.96 34.40
CA ASP A 110 10.81 -11.72 32.97
C ASP A 110 11.34 -10.30 32.70
N ILE A 111 11.09 -9.37 33.63
CA ILE A 111 11.46 -7.93 33.54
C ILE A 111 12.98 -7.71 33.47
N CYS A 112 13.80 -8.66 33.93
CA CYS A 112 15.26 -8.51 33.88
C CYS A 112 15.83 -8.54 32.45
N ASN A 113 15.10 -9.09 31.47
CA ASN A 113 15.62 -9.31 30.12
C ASN A 113 14.90 -8.50 29.04
N VAL A 114 13.71 -7.98 29.34
CA VAL A 114 12.85 -7.28 28.37
C VAL A 114 12.41 -5.93 28.94
N PRO A 115 12.46 -4.84 28.16
CA PRO A 115 11.95 -3.53 28.61
C PRO A 115 10.52 -3.63 29.15
N ALA A 116 10.30 -3.11 30.35
CA ALA A 116 9.08 -3.38 31.12
C ALA A 116 7.84 -2.79 30.43
N MET A 117 7.96 -1.61 29.80
CA MET A 117 6.83 -0.99 29.09
C MET A 117 6.40 -1.82 27.87
N LYS A 118 7.34 -2.47 27.17
CA LYS A 118 6.99 -3.35 26.03
C LYS A 118 6.18 -4.54 26.50
N MET A 119 6.58 -5.17 27.59
CA MET A 119 5.83 -6.28 28.19
C MET A 119 4.44 -5.84 28.63
N PHE A 120 4.33 -4.66 29.24
CA PHE A 120 3.06 -4.10 29.67
C PHE A 120 2.12 -3.82 28.50
N ILE A 121 2.64 -3.27 27.41
CA ILE A 121 1.90 -3.07 26.15
C ILE A 121 1.51 -4.42 25.53
N ALA A 122 2.42 -5.40 25.50
CA ALA A 122 2.12 -6.72 24.94
C ALA A 122 0.98 -7.40 25.70
N ASP A 123 0.97 -7.30 27.04
CA ASP A 123 -0.11 -7.84 27.88
C ASP A 123 -1.46 -7.18 27.58
N HIS A 124 -1.49 -5.84 27.45
CA HIS A 124 -2.69 -5.10 27.05
C HIS A 124 -3.19 -5.55 25.68
N LEU A 125 -2.28 -5.62 24.70
CA LEU A 125 -2.61 -6.03 23.35
C LEU A 125 -3.06 -7.50 23.24
N HIS A 126 -2.61 -8.36 24.16
CA HIS A 126 -2.99 -9.77 24.19
C HIS A 126 -4.34 -10.01 24.89
N ASP A 127 -4.58 -9.35 26.02
CA ASP A 127 -5.74 -9.61 26.87
C ASP A 127 -7.01 -8.93 26.35
N ASP A 128 -6.90 -7.71 25.81
CA ASP A 128 -8.07 -6.92 25.41
C ASP A 128 -8.42 -7.03 23.92
N PHE A 129 -7.50 -7.42 23.05
CA PHE A 129 -7.68 -7.38 21.60
C PHE A 129 -7.78 -8.79 21.04
N ARG A 130 -8.98 -9.36 21.17
CA ARG A 130 -9.44 -10.45 20.30
C ARG A 130 -10.20 -9.86 19.13
N THR A 131 -10.34 -10.60 18.03
CA THR A 131 -11.18 -10.15 16.91
C THR A 131 -12.61 -9.91 17.40
N ARG A 132 -12.99 -8.64 17.62
CA ARG A 132 -14.28 -8.27 18.23
C ARG A 132 -15.41 -8.34 17.20
N LEU A 133 -15.06 -8.30 15.91
CA LEU A 133 -15.99 -8.29 14.78
C LEU A 133 -15.45 -9.17 13.65
N MET A 134 -15.80 -10.46 13.62
CA MET A 134 -15.65 -11.26 12.41
C MET A 134 -16.72 -10.85 11.41
N THR A 135 -16.38 -9.87 10.57
CA THR A 135 -17.26 -9.36 9.52
C THR A 135 -17.20 -10.24 8.28
N ASP A 136 -18.20 -10.10 7.41
CA ASP A 136 -18.16 -10.70 6.07
C ASP A 136 -16.91 -10.29 5.28
N GLU A 137 -16.39 -9.08 5.52
CA GLU A 137 -15.15 -8.57 4.92
C GLU A 137 -13.92 -9.38 5.36
N LEU A 138 -13.76 -9.66 6.66
CA LEU A 138 -12.66 -10.51 7.16
C LEU A 138 -12.79 -11.95 6.65
N ASN A 139 -14.02 -12.47 6.57
CA ASN A 139 -14.27 -13.79 6.00
C ASN A 139 -13.88 -13.86 4.51
N LEU A 140 -14.08 -12.78 3.74
CA LEU A 140 -13.62 -12.68 2.36
C LEU A 140 -12.09 -12.62 2.28
N LEU A 141 -11.44 -11.83 3.14
CA LEU A 141 -9.98 -11.77 3.21
C LEU A 141 -9.37 -13.14 3.56
N LYS A 142 -9.95 -13.86 4.51
CA LYS A 142 -9.57 -15.23 4.87
C LYS A 142 -9.76 -16.23 3.72
N LYS A 143 -10.76 -16.07 2.86
CA LYS A 143 -10.91 -16.91 1.66
C LYS A 143 -9.84 -16.64 0.61
N ALA A 144 -9.24 -15.44 0.62
CA ALA A 144 -8.21 -15.04 -0.32
C ALA A 144 -6.82 -15.64 -0.01
N THR A 145 -6.64 -16.40 1.08
CA THR A 145 -5.35 -17.02 1.47
C THR A 145 -4.61 -17.64 0.29
N ARG A 146 -5.24 -18.48 -0.53
CA ARG A 146 -4.57 -19.14 -1.67
C ARG A 146 -4.13 -18.19 -2.80
N SER A 147 -4.60 -16.96 -2.76
CA SER A 147 -4.33 -15.91 -3.74
C SER A 147 -3.40 -14.83 -3.21
N ILE A 148 -2.78 -15.00 -2.04
CA ILE A 148 -1.82 -14.07 -1.44
C ILE A 148 -0.47 -14.78 -1.28
N ALA A 149 0.61 -14.25 -1.86
CA ALA A 149 1.95 -14.84 -1.70
C ALA A 149 2.40 -14.77 -0.25
N GLY A 150 2.29 -13.62 0.39
CA GLY A 150 2.70 -13.45 1.78
C GLY A 150 2.22 -12.14 2.35
N ILE A 151 2.50 -11.94 3.63
CA ILE A 151 2.07 -10.78 4.39
C ILE A 151 3.29 -10.16 5.04
N ILE A 152 3.39 -8.84 4.96
CA ILE A 152 4.34 -8.04 5.73
C ILE A 152 3.51 -7.10 6.61
N THR A 153 3.85 -6.98 7.89
CA THR A 153 3.14 -6.12 8.82
C THR A 153 4.08 -5.45 9.82
N THR A 154 3.77 -4.21 10.18
CA THR A 154 4.39 -3.49 11.31
C THR A 154 3.54 -3.59 12.59
N ASN A 155 2.47 -4.38 12.57
CA ASN A 155 1.58 -4.54 13.71
C ASN A 155 2.12 -5.61 14.67
N TYR A 156 1.93 -5.39 15.97
CA TYR A 156 2.35 -6.35 17.00
C TYR A 156 1.32 -7.46 17.22
N ASP A 157 0.03 -7.19 16.97
CA ASP A 157 -1.09 -8.11 17.22
C ASP A 157 -1.08 -9.34 16.30
N THR A 158 -1.92 -10.34 16.61
CA THR A 158 -1.93 -11.64 15.93
C THR A 158 -3.07 -11.84 14.91
N LEU A 159 -3.70 -10.76 14.44
CA LEU A 159 -4.87 -10.85 13.56
C LEU A 159 -4.53 -11.53 12.22
N MET A 160 -3.38 -11.21 11.63
CA MET A 160 -2.99 -11.78 10.34
C MET A 160 -2.68 -13.28 10.47
N GLU A 161 -2.07 -13.70 11.58
CA GLU A 161 -1.86 -15.10 11.90
C GLU A 161 -3.20 -15.87 12.02
N GLU A 162 -4.23 -15.26 12.63
CA GLU A 162 -5.57 -15.86 12.76
C GLU A 162 -6.28 -16.01 11.41
N LEU A 163 -6.16 -14.99 10.55
CA LEU A 163 -6.81 -14.97 9.23
C LEU A 163 -6.13 -15.91 8.24
N PHE A 164 -4.80 -15.95 8.23
CA PHE A 164 -3.99 -16.72 7.28
C PHE A 164 -3.37 -17.95 7.94
N ASN A 165 -4.22 -18.72 8.63
CA ASN A 165 -3.81 -19.95 9.30
C ASN A 165 -3.09 -20.91 8.33
N GLY A 166 -1.96 -21.45 8.77
CA GLY A 166 -1.07 -22.29 7.99
C GLY A 166 0.08 -21.52 7.31
N TYR A 167 0.09 -20.19 7.39
CA TYR A 167 1.27 -19.43 6.98
C TYR A 167 2.35 -19.54 8.05
N LYS A 168 3.60 -19.59 7.62
CA LYS A 168 4.74 -19.56 8.52
C LYS A 168 4.96 -18.12 8.99
N VAL A 169 4.93 -17.93 10.30
CA VAL A 169 5.07 -16.62 10.93
C VAL A 169 6.53 -16.42 11.32
N TYR A 170 7.04 -15.23 11.03
CA TYR A 170 8.36 -14.78 11.42
C TYR A 170 8.21 -13.53 12.29
N GLU A 171 8.41 -13.72 13.59
CA GLU A 171 8.18 -12.71 14.62
C GLU A 171 9.48 -12.10 15.14
N GLU A 172 10.59 -12.83 15.00
CA GLU A 172 11.92 -12.38 15.42
C GLU A 172 12.79 -11.93 14.24
N GLN A 173 13.62 -10.93 14.49
CA GLN A 173 14.50 -10.36 13.46
C GLN A 173 15.56 -11.36 12.99
N ASP A 174 16.10 -12.19 13.89
CA ASP A 174 17.13 -13.16 13.53
C ASP A 174 16.54 -14.26 12.63
N ASP A 175 15.32 -14.73 12.92
CA ASP A 175 14.59 -15.66 12.07
C ASP A 175 14.35 -15.11 10.65
N LEU A 176 14.00 -13.82 10.55
CA LEU A 176 13.79 -13.10 9.29
C LEU A 176 15.09 -12.97 8.46
N LEU A 177 16.23 -12.80 9.14
CA LEU A 177 17.54 -12.65 8.51
C LEU A 177 18.00 -13.97 7.88
N PHE A 178 17.96 -15.08 8.62
CA PHE A 178 18.62 -16.32 8.20
C PHE A 178 17.74 -17.32 7.46
N THR A 179 16.43 -17.08 7.38
CA THR A 179 15.55 -18.00 6.64
C THR A 179 15.63 -17.79 5.13
N GLN A 180 15.73 -18.89 4.39
CA GLN A 180 15.50 -18.92 2.94
C GLN A 180 14.02 -18.66 2.68
N PHE A 181 13.70 -17.54 2.03
CA PHE A 181 12.31 -17.30 1.67
C PHE A 181 11.86 -18.33 0.66
N THR A 182 10.82 -19.05 1.04
CA THR A 182 10.01 -19.78 0.07
C THR A 182 9.15 -18.80 -0.72
N GLY A 183 8.89 -17.61 -0.15
CA GLY A 183 8.18 -16.50 -0.79
C GLY A 183 6.68 -16.73 -0.96
N ILE A 184 6.15 -17.81 -0.38
CA ILE A 184 4.74 -18.22 -0.46
C ILE A 184 4.31 -18.76 0.90
N GLY A 185 3.20 -18.24 1.44
CA GLY A 185 2.64 -18.69 2.70
C GLY A 185 3.40 -18.20 3.93
N GLU A 186 3.94 -16.98 3.89
CA GLU A 186 4.77 -16.43 4.97
C GLU A 186 4.18 -15.11 5.51
N ILE A 187 4.26 -14.90 6.82
CA ILE A 187 3.89 -13.65 7.51
C ILE A 187 5.16 -13.09 8.16
N TYR A 188 5.52 -11.86 7.81
CA TYR A 188 6.69 -11.18 8.35
C TYR A 188 6.25 -10.01 9.23
N LYS A 189 6.48 -10.12 10.54
CA LYS A 189 6.19 -9.05 11.51
C LYS A 189 7.46 -8.23 11.73
N ILE A 190 7.66 -7.23 10.88
CA ILE A 190 8.95 -6.54 10.78
C ILE A 190 9.25 -5.66 11.99
N HIS A 191 8.24 -5.33 12.80
CA HIS A 191 8.38 -4.59 14.05
C HIS A 191 8.23 -5.48 15.28
N GLY A 192 8.35 -6.80 15.13
CA GLY A 192 8.18 -7.75 16.23
C GLY A 192 6.71 -8.08 16.52
N SER A 193 6.50 -8.82 17.61
CA SER A 193 5.19 -9.39 17.98
C SER A 193 4.93 -9.29 19.48
N ILE A 194 3.65 -9.23 19.87
CA ILE A 194 3.24 -9.32 21.28
C ILE A 194 3.60 -10.66 21.92
N ASN A 195 3.78 -11.72 21.11
CA ASN A 195 4.22 -13.03 21.61
C ASN A 195 5.68 -13.02 22.08
N HIS A 196 6.47 -12.08 21.56
CA HIS A 196 7.91 -11.92 21.80
C HIS A 196 8.21 -10.44 22.10
N PRO A 197 7.83 -9.91 23.28
CA PRO A 197 7.87 -8.47 23.54
C PRO A 197 9.27 -7.84 23.39
N GLU A 198 10.34 -8.61 23.55
CA GLU A 198 11.73 -8.22 23.29
C GLU A 198 12.00 -7.84 21.83
N SER A 199 11.25 -8.44 20.89
CA SER A 199 11.37 -8.17 19.45
C SER A 199 10.69 -6.86 19.03
N MET A 200 9.79 -6.31 19.86
CA MET A 200 8.96 -5.17 19.51
C MET A 200 9.79 -3.90 19.28
N ILE A 201 9.49 -3.17 18.21
CA ILE A 201 10.16 -1.90 17.87
C ILE A 201 9.34 -0.70 18.34
N LEU A 202 9.61 -0.21 19.54
CA LEU A 202 8.79 0.83 20.18
C LEU A 202 9.52 2.16 20.35
N ASP A 203 10.80 2.11 20.74
CA ASP A 203 11.55 3.27 21.19
C ASP A 203 12.71 3.65 20.26
N ALA A 204 13.38 4.77 20.51
CA ALA A 204 14.46 5.25 19.64
C ALA A 204 15.66 4.28 19.57
N ASN A 205 15.94 3.55 20.65
CA ASN A 205 17.03 2.58 20.70
C ASN A 205 16.67 1.32 19.89
N ASP A 206 15.41 0.89 19.94
CA ASP A 206 14.89 -0.21 19.12
C ASP A 206 15.03 0.10 17.63
N TYR A 207 14.59 1.28 17.20
CA TYR A 207 14.72 1.71 15.81
C TYR A 207 16.19 1.79 15.37
N LYS A 208 17.09 2.22 16.25
CA LYS A 208 18.53 2.22 15.98
C LYS A 208 19.06 0.79 15.76
N GLN A 209 18.76 -0.12 16.68
CA GLN A 209 19.18 -1.53 16.58
C GLN A 209 18.58 -2.21 15.34
N PHE A 210 17.30 -1.96 15.06
CA PHE A 210 16.62 -2.44 13.87
C PHE A 210 17.33 -1.95 12.60
N ASN A 211 17.60 -0.66 12.47
CA ASN A 211 18.29 -0.12 11.29
C ASN A 211 19.71 -0.67 11.11
N GLU A 212 20.39 -1.04 12.20
CA GLU A 212 21.74 -1.64 12.15
C GLU A 212 21.69 -3.12 11.73
N LYS A 213 20.82 -3.92 12.35
CA LYS A 213 20.71 -5.38 12.13
C LYS A 213 19.87 -5.75 10.91
N ALA A 214 18.80 -5.02 10.66
CA ALA A 214 17.79 -5.36 9.66
C ALA A 214 18.14 -4.89 8.23
N LYS A 215 19.36 -4.42 7.95
CA LYS A 215 19.75 -4.01 6.58
C LYS A 215 19.49 -5.10 5.54
N TYR A 216 19.75 -6.36 5.91
CA TYR A 216 19.49 -7.50 5.04
C TYR A 216 17.99 -7.81 4.92
N LEU A 217 17.22 -7.71 6.01
CA LEU A 217 15.76 -7.84 5.97
C LEU A 217 15.10 -6.75 5.11
N ILE A 218 15.56 -5.51 5.22
CA ILE A 218 15.10 -4.42 4.35
C ILE A 218 15.42 -4.75 2.90
N ALA A 219 16.66 -5.14 2.56
CA ALA A 219 17.03 -5.52 1.20
C ALA A 219 16.11 -6.62 0.62
N LYS A 220 15.78 -7.61 1.44
CA LYS A 220 14.83 -8.68 1.14
C LYS A 220 13.40 -8.16 0.85
N ILE A 221 12.88 -7.26 1.67
CA ILE A 221 11.58 -6.59 1.46
C ILE A 221 11.60 -5.75 0.17
N LEU A 222 12.70 -5.04 -0.10
CA LEU A 222 12.88 -4.27 -1.35
C LEU A 222 12.79 -5.20 -2.57
N THR A 223 13.33 -6.42 -2.51
CA THR A 223 13.19 -7.41 -3.58
C THR A 223 11.74 -7.82 -3.78
N ILE A 224 10.98 -8.09 -2.70
CA ILE A 224 9.55 -8.42 -2.79
C ILE A 224 8.80 -7.29 -3.49
N PHE A 225 8.99 -6.04 -3.07
CA PHE A 225 8.31 -4.89 -3.68
C PHE A 225 8.76 -4.65 -5.13
N GLY A 226 10.00 -5.02 -5.46
CA GLY A 226 10.58 -5.00 -6.80
C GLY A 226 10.03 -6.05 -7.76
N GLU A 227 9.40 -7.11 -7.26
CA GLU A 227 8.99 -8.29 -8.06
C GLU A 227 7.49 -8.59 -7.99
N TYR A 228 6.85 -8.30 -6.86
CA TYR A 228 5.46 -8.65 -6.60
C TYR A 228 4.56 -7.41 -6.58
N PRO A 229 3.29 -7.55 -6.99
CA PRO A 229 2.25 -6.57 -6.63
C PRO A 229 2.11 -6.51 -5.11
N VAL A 230 2.00 -5.31 -4.55
CA VAL A 230 1.85 -5.10 -3.10
C VAL A 230 0.56 -4.33 -2.83
N ILE A 231 -0.31 -4.90 -2.01
CA ILE A 231 -1.57 -4.28 -1.59
C ILE A 231 -1.41 -3.81 -0.15
N PHE A 232 -1.40 -2.49 0.04
CA PHE A 232 -1.32 -1.84 1.34
C PHE A 232 -2.71 -1.73 1.97
N LEU A 233 -2.90 -2.36 3.13
CA LEU A 233 -4.16 -2.37 3.87
C LEU A 233 -3.96 -1.68 5.22
N GLY A 234 -4.77 -0.68 5.55
CA GLY A 234 -4.74 -0.04 6.86
C GLY A 234 -3.47 0.78 7.13
N TYR A 235 -2.77 1.22 6.08
CA TYR A 235 -1.67 2.18 6.18
C TYR A 235 -2.11 3.56 5.73
N SER A 236 -1.63 4.59 6.43
CA SER A 236 -1.60 5.92 5.84
C SER A 236 -0.47 5.99 4.83
N ILE A 237 -0.72 6.62 3.69
CA ILE A 237 0.33 6.95 2.73
C ILE A 237 1.44 7.85 3.34
N SER A 238 1.12 8.53 4.45
CA SER A 238 2.04 9.37 5.21
C SER A 238 2.83 8.60 6.28
N ASP A 239 2.68 7.27 6.37
CA ASP A 239 3.36 6.46 7.36
C ASP A 239 4.90 6.52 7.17
N PRO A 240 5.68 6.84 8.22
CA PRO A 240 7.14 6.90 8.17
C PRO A 240 7.81 5.65 7.58
N ASP A 241 7.39 4.46 7.99
CA ASP A 241 8.04 3.20 7.63
C ASP A 241 7.74 2.85 6.18
N VAL A 242 6.48 3.02 5.76
CA VAL A 242 6.08 2.86 4.35
C VAL A 242 6.85 3.82 3.45
N ARG A 243 6.93 5.11 3.81
CA ARG A 243 7.69 6.09 3.03
C ARG A 243 9.14 5.70 2.93
N LYS A 244 9.78 5.31 4.04
CA LYS A 244 11.20 4.91 4.07
C LYS A 244 11.48 3.74 3.13
N ILE A 245 10.63 2.71 3.14
CA ILE A 245 10.74 1.57 2.22
C ILE A 245 10.61 2.05 0.76
N ILE A 246 9.57 2.84 0.45
CA ILE A 246 9.36 3.37 -0.90
C ILE A 246 10.53 4.26 -1.36
N ARG A 247 11.11 5.07 -0.47
CA ARG A 247 12.31 5.88 -0.78
C ARG A 247 13.50 5.00 -1.14
N ALA A 248 13.80 4.02 -0.29
CA ALA A 248 14.91 3.10 -0.50
C ALA A 248 14.78 2.34 -1.83
N ILE A 249 13.56 1.96 -2.20
CA ILE A 249 13.26 1.37 -3.50
C ILE A 249 13.56 2.35 -4.63
N ALA A 250 13.01 3.56 -4.57
CA ALA A 250 13.15 4.55 -5.63
C ALA A 250 14.62 4.90 -5.88
N ASP A 251 15.41 4.99 -4.81
CA ASP A 251 16.85 5.21 -4.85
C ASP A 251 17.59 4.05 -5.53
N CYS A 252 17.18 2.80 -5.29
CA CYS A 252 17.79 1.61 -5.90
C CYS A 252 17.36 1.40 -7.36
N ALA A 253 16.11 1.71 -7.70
CA ALA A 253 15.50 1.35 -8.98
C ALA A 253 15.94 2.25 -10.15
N GLY A 254 16.30 3.51 -9.87
CA GLY A 254 16.57 4.53 -10.89
C GLY A 254 15.30 4.93 -11.68
N GLN A 255 15.34 6.09 -12.35
CA GLN A 255 14.13 6.75 -12.87
C GLN A 255 13.27 5.89 -13.81
N LYS A 256 13.88 4.97 -14.58
CA LYS A 256 13.17 4.14 -15.56
C LYS A 256 12.34 3.02 -14.92
N ARG A 257 12.78 2.48 -13.77
CA ARG A 257 12.07 1.39 -13.07
C ARG A 257 11.05 1.90 -12.06
N ILE A 258 11.15 3.16 -11.61
CA ILE A 258 10.17 3.78 -10.71
C ILE A 258 8.76 3.62 -11.29
N ASN A 259 8.53 4.00 -12.54
CA ASN A 259 7.23 3.88 -13.20
C ASN A 259 6.73 2.42 -13.27
N GLU A 260 7.62 1.43 -13.40
CA GLU A 260 7.24 0.02 -13.40
C GLU A 260 6.84 -0.51 -12.02
N MET A 261 7.28 0.17 -10.96
CA MET A 261 7.00 -0.16 -9.57
C MET A 261 5.73 0.56 -9.07
N GLU A 262 5.46 1.77 -9.55
CA GLU A 262 4.20 2.50 -9.29
C GLU A 262 2.98 1.63 -9.61
N ASP A 263 2.99 0.98 -10.77
CA ASP A 263 1.88 0.14 -11.24
C ASP A 263 1.67 -1.14 -10.41
N ARG A 264 2.53 -1.41 -9.42
CA ARG A 264 2.48 -2.60 -8.56
C ARG A 264 1.94 -2.31 -7.17
N PHE A 265 1.87 -1.04 -6.77
CA PHE A 265 1.44 -0.66 -5.43
C PHE A 265 -0.02 -0.22 -5.42
N ILE A 266 -0.82 -0.90 -4.61
CA ILE A 266 -2.25 -0.62 -4.47
C ILE A 266 -2.51 -0.25 -3.02
N PHE A 267 -2.87 1.01 -2.77
CA PHE A 267 -3.26 1.48 -1.44
C PHE A 267 -4.76 1.39 -1.27
N VAL A 268 -5.19 0.78 -0.17
CA VAL A 268 -6.61 0.61 0.16
C VAL A 268 -6.90 1.36 1.46
N ASP A 269 -7.60 2.48 1.31
CA ASP A 269 -8.17 3.24 2.41
C ASP A 269 -9.63 2.86 2.64
N TYR A 270 -10.00 2.71 3.91
CA TYR A 270 -11.39 2.49 4.28
C TYR A 270 -12.18 3.80 4.24
N SER A 271 -13.35 3.77 3.60
CA SER A 271 -14.33 4.83 3.67
C SER A 271 -15.73 4.23 3.74
N GLN A 272 -16.60 4.79 4.59
CA GLN A 272 -18.00 4.37 4.67
C GLN A 272 -18.80 4.82 3.43
N ASP A 273 -18.46 6.00 2.89
CA ASP A 273 -19.31 6.68 1.92
C ASP A 273 -18.62 6.92 0.57
N LYS A 274 -17.31 6.68 0.47
CA LYS A 274 -16.53 6.96 -0.74
C LYS A 274 -16.11 5.68 -1.46
N PHE A 275 -16.62 5.50 -2.67
CA PHE A 275 -16.24 4.43 -3.60
C PHE A 275 -15.47 5.05 -4.76
N THR A 276 -14.23 5.42 -4.51
CA THR A 276 -13.37 6.13 -5.47
C THR A 276 -12.02 5.46 -5.59
N ILE A 277 -11.55 5.31 -6.82
CA ILE A 277 -10.16 4.95 -7.11
C ILE A 277 -9.49 6.26 -7.49
N THR A 278 -8.60 6.76 -6.65
CA THR A 278 -7.88 8.01 -6.89
C THR A 278 -6.39 7.72 -6.98
N PRO A 279 -5.68 8.27 -7.98
CA PRO A 279 -4.23 8.27 -7.95
C PRO A 279 -3.76 9.13 -6.77
N SER A 280 -2.80 8.61 -6.01
CA SER A 280 -2.15 9.31 -4.91
C SER A 280 -0.66 9.38 -5.18
N SER A 281 -0.06 10.57 -5.04
CA SER A 281 1.39 10.76 -5.15
C SER A 281 2.02 10.86 -3.77
N ILE A 282 3.21 10.27 -3.61
CA ILE A 282 4.04 10.43 -2.42
C ILE A 282 5.25 11.26 -2.82
N ASP A 283 5.52 12.35 -2.13
CA ASP A 283 6.80 13.04 -2.31
C ASP A 283 7.92 12.24 -1.61
N VAL A 284 8.81 11.69 -2.43
CA VAL A 284 9.93 10.84 -2.01
C VAL A 284 11.24 11.65 -1.98
N GLY A 285 11.22 12.97 -2.20
CA GLY A 285 12.39 13.86 -2.18
C GLY A 285 12.71 14.47 -3.56
N LYS A 286 13.93 14.98 -3.78
CA LYS A 286 14.36 15.77 -4.98
C LYS A 286 14.15 15.10 -6.36
N LYS A 287 13.60 13.89 -6.42
CA LYS A 287 13.10 13.24 -7.62
C LYS A 287 11.61 13.02 -7.43
N THR A 288 10.79 13.78 -8.14
CA THR A 288 9.36 13.49 -8.29
C THR A 288 9.21 12.09 -8.89
N ALA A 289 8.83 11.13 -8.05
CA ALA A 289 8.84 9.71 -8.39
C ALA A 289 7.48 9.18 -8.83
N PHE A 290 6.57 10.04 -9.30
CA PHE A 290 5.24 9.62 -9.75
C PHE A 290 4.79 10.50 -10.92
N LYS A 291 4.81 9.94 -12.14
CA LYS A 291 4.25 10.58 -13.33
C LYS A 291 3.16 9.69 -13.94
N HIS A 292 1.96 10.24 -13.90
CA HIS A 292 0.65 9.71 -14.29
C HIS A 292 0.59 8.87 -15.58
N LEU A 293 -0.32 7.88 -15.56
CA LEU A 293 -1.06 7.42 -16.73
C LEU A 293 -2.55 7.48 -16.45
N THR A 294 -3.24 8.41 -17.12
CA THR A 294 -4.69 8.59 -17.02
C THR A 294 -5.40 7.48 -17.83
N CYS A 295 -6.35 6.79 -17.21
CA CYS A 295 -7.36 6.04 -17.93
C CYS A 295 -8.53 7.00 -18.18
N LEU A 296 -8.64 7.48 -19.42
CA LEU A 296 -9.75 8.31 -19.87
C LEU A 296 -10.78 7.40 -20.54
N TYR A 297 -12.03 7.49 -20.13
CA TYR A 297 -13.14 6.88 -20.86
C TYR A 297 -13.41 7.68 -22.14
N GLU A 298 -13.95 7.01 -23.14
CA GLU A 298 -14.20 7.62 -24.47
C GLU A 298 -15.05 8.90 -24.38
N ASN A 299 -16.01 8.95 -23.46
CA ASN A 299 -16.89 10.09 -23.23
C ASN A 299 -16.25 11.23 -22.40
N GLU A 300 -15.05 11.03 -21.88
CA GLU A 300 -14.28 12.04 -21.13
C GLU A 300 -13.28 12.77 -22.02
N ILE A 301 -13.12 12.35 -23.27
CA ILE A 301 -12.22 12.96 -24.25
C ILE A 301 -13.06 13.68 -25.29
N ASP A 302 -13.06 15.00 -25.23
CA ASP A 302 -13.56 15.85 -26.32
C ASP A 302 -12.50 15.89 -27.45
N PRO A 303 -12.81 15.35 -28.65
CA PRO A 303 -11.86 15.32 -29.77
C PRO A 303 -11.42 16.72 -30.22
N ASP A 304 -12.29 17.72 -30.11
CA ASP A 304 -11.98 19.09 -30.52
C ASP A 304 -11.03 19.76 -29.52
N CYS A 305 -11.22 19.53 -28.22
CA CYS A 305 -10.27 19.97 -27.20
C CYS A 305 -8.91 19.28 -27.36
N LEU A 306 -8.89 17.96 -27.62
CA LEU A 306 -7.65 17.22 -27.85
C LEU A 306 -6.93 17.70 -29.12
N TYR A 307 -7.66 18.01 -30.19
CA TYR A 307 -7.10 18.58 -31.40
C TYR A 307 -6.44 19.94 -31.15
N ASN A 308 -7.14 20.84 -30.44
CA ASN A 308 -6.62 22.16 -30.11
C ASN A 308 -5.35 22.08 -29.26
N TYR A 309 -5.31 21.17 -28.28
CA TYR A 309 -4.12 20.91 -27.48
C TYR A 309 -2.95 20.40 -28.34
N LEU A 310 -3.19 19.44 -29.25
CA LEU A 310 -2.16 18.93 -30.16
C LEU A 310 -1.61 20.04 -31.08
N GLN A 311 -2.47 20.95 -31.54
CA GLN A 311 -2.06 22.12 -32.34
C GLN A 311 -1.26 23.13 -31.51
N GLU A 312 -1.65 23.38 -30.27
CA GLU A 312 -0.94 24.26 -29.34
C GLU A 312 0.47 23.74 -29.06
N VAL A 313 0.61 22.45 -28.76
CA VAL A 313 1.93 21.82 -28.51
C VAL A 313 2.78 21.80 -29.78
N ALA A 314 2.18 21.64 -30.95
CA ALA A 314 2.90 21.74 -32.22
C ALA A 314 3.38 23.18 -32.53
N SER A 315 2.62 24.19 -32.10
CA SER A 315 2.84 25.61 -32.42
C SER A 315 3.68 26.39 -31.42
N PHE A 316 3.85 25.92 -30.18
CA PHE A 316 4.79 26.53 -29.24
C PHE A 316 6.24 26.31 -29.68
N GLU A 317 6.90 27.42 -29.98
CA GLU A 317 8.30 27.63 -30.38
C GLU A 317 8.68 27.21 -31.82
N VAL A 318 9.00 28.23 -32.61
CA VAL A 318 9.56 28.16 -33.97
C VAL A 318 11.09 28.30 -33.88
N PRO A 319 11.85 27.22 -34.14
CA PRO A 319 13.15 27.33 -34.78
C PRO A 319 13.17 26.59 -36.13
N ASP A 320 14.09 27.02 -37.00
CA ASP A 320 14.21 26.85 -38.47
C ASP A 320 14.07 25.45 -39.11
N ASP A 321 13.72 24.39 -38.38
CA ASP A 321 13.61 23.05 -38.96
C ASP A 321 12.38 22.26 -38.47
N ARG A 322 11.31 22.29 -39.27
CA ARG A 322 10.07 21.53 -39.03
C ARG A 322 10.28 20.01 -39.01
N ARG A 323 11.27 19.48 -39.74
CA ARG A 323 11.45 18.01 -39.87
C ARG A 323 12.07 17.39 -38.63
N SER A 324 13.06 18.03 -38.02
CA SER A 324 13.66 17.55 -36.77
C SER A 324 12.69 17.63 -35.58
N LYS A 325 11.86 18.68 -35.50
CA LYS A 325 10.80 18.79 -34.48
C LYS A 325 9.72 17.72 -34.63
N LEU A 326 9.24 17.47 -35.86
CA LEU A 326 8.26 16.40 -36.08
C LEU A 326 8.84 15.04 -35.69
N LYS A 327 10.13 14.82 -35.96
CA LYS A 327 10.83 13.60 -35.56
C LYS A 327 10.95 13.46 -34.04
N SER A 328 11.32 14.53 -33.32
CA SER A 328 11.42 14.50 -31.85
C SER A 328 10.04 14.37 -31.18
N MET A 329 9.01 15.02 -31.70
CA MET A 329 7.62 14.88 -31.23
C MET A 329 7.07 13.47 -31.48
N LEU A 330 7.43 12.83 -32.60
CA LEU A 330 7.09 11.43 -32.86
C LEU A 330 7.97 10.43 -32.08
N GLU A 331 9.06 10.87 -31.45
CA GLU A 331 9.84 10.08 -30.50
C GLU A 331 9.25 10.15 -29.08
N ASP A 332 8.44 11.16 -28.76
CA ASP A 332 7.69 11.25 -27.51
C ASP A 332 6.57 10.19 -27.45
N SER A 333 6.55 9.39 -26.39
CA SER A 333 5.57 8.32 -26.20
C SER A 333 4.15 8.83 -25.92
N ASP A 334 4.04 9.96 -25.23
CA ASP A 334 2.78 10.56 -24.80
C ASP A 334 2.12 11.29 -25.96
N MET A 335 2.92 12.03 -26.75
CA MET A 335 2.46 12.65 -27.99
C MET A 335 1.92 11.61 -28.98
N ARG A 336 2.65 10.51 -29.20
CA ARG A 336 2.18 9.38 -30.01
C ARG A 336 0.90 8.74 -29.47
N ARG A 337 0.71 8.75 -28.17
CA ARG A 337 -0.52 8.22 -27.53
C ARG A 337 -1.69 9.16 -27.80
N CYS A 338 -1.54 10.47 -27.60
CA CYS A 338 -2.56 11.47 -27.89
C CYS A 338 -2.97 11.47 -29.36
N ILE A 339 -2.02 11.39 -30.29
CA ILE A 339 -2.30 11.28 -31.74
C ILE A 339 -3.11 10.03 -32.04
N ARG A 340 -2.72 8.86 -31.51
CA ARG A 340 -3.46 7.60 -31.72
C ARG A 340 -4.87 7.63 -31.14
N ILE A 341 -5.05 8.28 -29.98
CA ILE A 341 -6.36 8.47 -29.37
C ILE A 341 -7.22 9.37 -30.27
N TYR A 342 -6.69 10.51 -30.70
CA TYR A 342 -7.38 11.40 -31.64
C TYR A 342 -7.77 10.67 -32.93
N ASP A 343 -6.82 9.99 -33.58
CA ASP A 343 -7.08 9.26 -34.83
C ASP A 343 -8.15 8.16 -34.65
N TYR A 344 -8.14 7.47 -33.51
CA TYR A 344 -9.13 6.45 -33.20
C TYR A 344 -10.53 7.04 -33.00
N LEU A 345 -10.64 8.12 -32.22
CA LEU A 345 -11.91 8.78 -31.92
C LEU A 345 -12.52 9.43 -33.16
N THR A 346 -11.68 10.04 -34.01
CA THR A 346 -12.11 10.81 -35.17
C THR A 346 -12.33 9.93 -36.41
N TYR A 347 -11.45 8.97 -36.68
CA TYR A 347 -11.45 8.20 -37.94
C TYR A 347 -11.58 6.69 -37.74
N GLY A 348 -11.13 6.16 -36.59
CA GLY A 348 -11.07 4.71 -36.33
C GLY A 348 -12.43 4.02 -36.34
N LYS A 349 -13.50 4.71 -35.90
CA LYS A 349 -14.86 4.14 -35.82
C LYS A 349 -15.45 3.83 -37.20
N GLU A 350 -15.32 4.75 -38.16
CA GLU A 350 -15.81 4.53 -39.53
C GLU A 350 -15.02 3.42 -40.25
N TYR A 351 -13.71 3.34 -39.99
CA TYR A 351 -12.85 2.31 -40.55
C TYR A 351 -13.26 0.91 -40.06
N LEU A 352 -13.54 0.75 -38.75
CA LEU A 352 -13.97 -0.52 -38.17
C LEU A 352 -15.37 -0.92 -38.64
N ASN A 353 -16.31 0.02 -38.75
CA ASN A 353 -17.67 -0.24 -39.26
C ASN A 353 -17.67 -0.68 -40.73
N LYS A 354 -16.78 -0.14 -41.58
CA LYS A 354 -16.61 -0.61 -42.97
C LYS A 354 -16.04 -2.02 -43.05
N LYS A 355 -15.20 -2.42 -42.08
CA LYS A 355 -14.53 -3.74 -42.03
C LYS A 355 -15.46 -4.85 -41.52
N SER A 356 -16.33 -4.54 -40.54
CA SER A 356 -17.37 -5.47 -40.07
C SER A 356 -18.48 -5.66 -41.12
N ALA A 357 -18.85 -4.61 -41.88
CA ALA A 357 -19.82 -4.72 -42.98
C ALA A 357 -19.32 -5.58 -44.16
N SER A 358 -18.00 -5.63 -44.41
CA SER A 358 -17.41 -6.41 -45.51
C SER A 358 -17.11 -7.88 -45.15
N THR A 359 -17.20 -8.26 -43.87
CA THR A 359 -16.94 -9.63 -43.41
C THR A 359 -18.21 -10.49 -43.35
N VAL A 360 -19.41 -9.89 -43.38
CA VAL A 360 -20.71 -10.61 -43.28
C VAL A 360 -21.21 -11.15 -44.62
N THR A 361 -20.62 -10.77 -45.77
CA THR A 361 -21.14 -11.10 -47.11
C THR A 361 -20.47 -12.30 -47.80
N ILE A 362 -19.89 -13.24 -47.04
CA ILE A 362 -19.34 -14.49 -47.60
C ILE A 362 -19.62 -15.62 -46.62
N ASN A 363 -20.86 -16.13 -46.60
CA ASN A 363 -21.21 -17.54 -46.33
C ASN A 363 -22.74 -17.71 -46.22
N SER A 364 -23.43 -17.80 -47.36
CA SER A 364 -24.60 -18.67 -47.55
C SER A 364 -25.10 -18.62 -48.99
N VAL A 365 -24.61 -19.55 -49.82
CA VAL A 365 -25.29 -20.05 -51.05
C VAL A 365 -25.81 -21.42 -50.62
N SER A 366 -27.06 -21.87 -50.77
CA SER A 366 -27.98 -21.98 -51.92
C SER A 366 -29.32 -22.60 -51.40
N PRO A 367 -30.33 -23.03 -52.20
CA PRO A 367 -30.97 -22.45 -53.40
C PRO A 367 -32.53 -22.57 -53.36
N SER A 368 -33.21 -22.02 -54.39
CA SER A 368 -34.64 -22.20 -54.77
C SER A 368 -35.68 -21.50 -53.85
N ASN A 369 -36.72 -20.80 -54.30
CA ASN A 369 -37.61 -21.02 -55.45
C ASN A 369 -38.45 -19.74 -55.76
N GLN A 370 -38.80 -19.57 -57.05
CA GLN A 370 -40.02 -18.96 -57.63
C GLN A 370 -40.34 -17.47 -57.38
N GLU A 371 -40.15 -16.59 -58.38
CA GLU A 371 -41.13 -16.23 -59.44
C GLU A 371 -42.38 -15.47 -58.96
N LYS A 372 -42.46 -14.16 -59.27
CA LYS A 372 -43.44 -13.57 -60.22
C LYS A 372 -43.56 -12.04 -60.08
N HIS A 373 -43.43 -11.37 -61.25
CA HIS A 373 -44.17 -10.19 -61.75
C HIS A 373 -44.16 -8.86 -60.94
N LEU A 374 -44.23 -7.66 -61.52
CA LEU A 374 -43.93 -7.03 -62.82
C LEU A 374 -44.27 -5.52 -62.61
N THR A 375 -43.46 -4.59 -63.14
CA THR A 375 -43.85 -3.21 -63.65
C THR A 375 -44.54 -2.21 -62.70
N ALA A 376 -44.46 -0.88 -62.81
CA ALA A 376 -43.88 0.18 -63.66
C ALA A 376 -43.85 1.44 -62.71
N GLN A 377 -43.06 2.50 -62.85
CA GLN A 377 -42.59 3.31 -63.99
C GLN A 377 -41.18 3.83 -63.70
#